data_AF-A0AAV4IMR2-F1
#
_entry.id   AF-A0AAV4IMR2-F1
#
_cell.length_a   1.000
_cell.length_b   1.000
_cell.length_c   1.000
_cell.angle_alpha   90.00
_cell.angle_beta   90.00
_cell.angle_gamma   90.00
#
_symmetry.space_group_name_H-M   'P 1'
#
loop_
_entity.id
_entity.type
_entity.pdbx_description
1 polymer ?
#
loop_
_entity_poly.entity_id
_entity_poly.type
_entity_poly.pdbx_seq_one_letter_code
_entity_poly.pdbx_strand_id
1 'polypeptide(L)'
;MSCQQTRSEERASWGRHLEFFITCIGFAVGLGNVWRFPHLMYSYGGGAFFIPYIISLVFMGIPLFCLEILFGQFASKGPITIWENNPLFKGLGYTMVALAAIISVYYNIVVATAIYFLFASMQSEVPWASCGNDWNTCACRTYDMNVTLVDPLMWYNSTGLNCSKWSETFALKLLFKERSGGKVLEATDGIDEPGKLKWDLTLCNLLAWVIIAVALIKGVKTMGKAVYFFAIFPYILLTVLVVRGVTLDGAKDGLKFYLEPDLDKLSDSKVWKAAASQIFFSLSCCTGSLTAMSSYTKFKNNFIRDSMIIPIINCCTSFYAGFAIFSVLGFMSQNTGVAVENVTTDGPGLIFVAYPEALYQLPVPQLWSILFFFMVICLGMGTQFPSVETVMTGLQDEFPVLRGRRTNVVFRLLVCVAGFLLGLPQTTQGGSYLLDLCDFFVGWPLLLIGFLEVVGIIWIYGEFGAKQETQQHSCLHHSGFVLFFNIFFMLLLTKINTENKNGTENKGNEGEGKKEKRQINRKNWRRTLFVKMNQPTKKWGPADPANRTIPRYQHSGPDQVPHISPVQLENQDIGGSNTSLPPPYPGYEEAPPKLQEKNKQGFDNIGLEIERTKF
;
A
#
# COMPACT_ATOMS: atom_id res chain seq x y z
N MET A 1 4.48 -53.92 7.48
CA MET A 1 4.27 -52.59 6.86
C MET A 1 5.11 -51.58 7.60
N SER A 2 6.17 -51.07 6.98
CA SER A 2 7.02 -50.03 7.56
C SER A 2 6.24 -48.72 7.67
N CYS A 3 6.22 -48.12 8.85
CA CYS A 3 5.74 -46.76 9.06
C CYS A 3 6.64 -45.82 8.25
N GLN A 4 6.18 -45.38 7.07
CA GLN A 4 6.82 -44.30 6.34
C GLN A 4 6.61 -43.03 7.15
N GLN A 5 7.62 -42.68 7.94
CA GLN A 5 7.78 -41.36 8.53
C GLN A 5 7.72 -40.36 7.38
N THR A 6 6.59 -39.66 7.22
CA THR A 6 6.52 -38.47 6.37
C THR A 6 7.53 -37.49 6.94
N ARG A 7 8.75 -37.45 6.37
CA ARG A 7 9.71 -36.37 6.62
C ARG A 7 8.96 -35.08 6.36
N SER A 8 8.58 -34.37 7.42
CA SER A 8 8.14 -32.99 7.30
C SER A 8 9.33 -32.23 6.73
N GLU A 9 9.29 -31.87 5.45
CA GLU A 9 10.31 -31.03 4.85
C GLU A 9 10.41 -29.75 5.69
N GLU A 10 11.59 -29.53 6.27
CA GLU A 10 11.83 -28.39 7.13
C GLU A 10 11.70 -27.11 6.29
N ARG A 11 10.95 -26.11 6.79
CA ARG A 11 10.74 -24.83 6.10
C ARG A 11 12.11 -24.28 5.67
N ALA A 12 12.17 -23.69 4.48
CA ALA A 12 13.36 -22.96 4.06
C ALA A 12 13.72 -21.89 5.11
N SER A 13 14.99 -21.53 5.20
CA SER A 13 15.42 -20.42 6.04
C SER A 13 16.34 -19.51 5.24
N TRP A 14 16.42 -18.26 5.69
CA TRP A 14 17.40 -17.30 5.17
C TRP A 14 18.82 -17.84 5.33
N GLY A 15 19.67 -17.64 4.32
CA GLY A 15 21.07 -18.05 4.38
C GLY A 15 21.82 -17.28 5.47
N ARG A 16 21.56 -15.98 5.57
CA ARG A 16 22.08 -15.09 6.62
C ARG A 16 20.99 -14.19 7.16
N HIS A 17 21.10 -13.79 8.43
CA HIS A 17 20.21 -12.79 9.03
C HIS A 17 20.16 -11.48 8.23
N LEU A 18 21.29 -11.08 7.66
CA LEU A 18 21.39 -9.87 6.87
C LEU A 18 20.51 -9.92 5.60
N GLU A 19 20.30 -11.09 5.01
CA GLU A 19 19.42 -11.25 3.84
C GLU A 19 17.97 -10.89 4.18
N PHE A 20 17.47 -11.39 5.32
CA PHE A 20 16.16 -11.00 5.86
C PHE A 20 16.10 -9.49 6.10
N PHE A 21 17.08 -8.95 6.83
CA PHE A 21 17.09 -7.55 7.24
C PHE A 21 17.08 -6.60 6.03
N ILE A 22 17.92 -6.84 5.02
CA ILE A 22 17.96 -6.03 3.80
C ILE A 22 16.69 -6.25 2.96
N THR A 23 16.10 -7.46 2.96
CA THR A 23 14.82 -7.70 2.27
C THR A 23 13.70 -6.87 2.87
N CYS A 24 13.62 -6.78 4.19
CA CYS A 24 12.64 -5.91 4.85
C CYS A 24 12.90 -4.42 4.59
N ILE A 25 14.16 -3.99 4.47
CA ILE A 25 14.49 -2.61 4.05
C ILE A 25 14.03 -2.36 2.62
N GLY A 26 14.38 -3.24 1.67
CA GLY A 26 13.96 -3.12 0.26
C GLY A 26 12.45 -3.22 0.08
N PHE A 27 11.76 -3.92 0.98
CA PHE A 27 10.30 -3.96 1.01
C PHE A 27 9.69 -2.65 1.47
N ALA A 28 10.20 -2.09 2.58
CA ALA A 28 9.71 -0.84 3.16
C ALA A 28 10.05 0.37 2.27
N VAL A 29 11.26 0.40 1.70
CA VAL A 29 11.72 1.48 0.82
C VAL A 29 11.31 1.17 -0.61
N GLY A 30 10.16 1.69 -1.01
CA GLY A 30 9.62 1.56 -2.36
C GLY A 30 9.59 2.88 -3.11
N LEU A 31 8.89 2.87 -4.25
CA LEU A 31 8.68 4.08 -5.07
C LEU A 31 8.09 5.23 -4.25
N GLY A 32 7.09 4.97 -3.40
CA GLY A 32 6.41 5.99 -2.60
C GLY A 32 7.34 6.83 -1.71
N ASN A 33 8.50 6.30 -1.30
CA ASN A 33 9.49 7.05 -0.53
C ASN A 33 10.16 8.15 -1.35
N VAL A 34 10.30 7.95 -2.66
CA VAL A 34 11.03 8.86 -3.55
C VAL A 34 10.16 9.96 -4.11
N TRP A 35 8.88 9.72 -4.39
CA TRP A 35 8.01 10.73 -5.02
C TRP A 35 6.85 11.17 -4.13
N ARG A 36 6.15 10.21 -3.50
CA ARG A 36 4.96 10.51 -2.70
C ARG A 36 5.29 11.21 -1.40
N PHE A 37 6.29 10.74 -0.65
CA PHE A 37 6.67 11.39 0.62
C PHE A 37 7.11 12.85 0.40
N PRO A 38 8.05 13.16 -0.52
CA PRO A 38 8.43 14.55 -0.79
C PRO A 38 7.22 15.39 -1.22
N HIS A 39 6.32 14.81 -2.03
CA HIS A 39 5.09 15.47 -2.46
C HIS A 39 4.17 15.86 -1.28
N LEU A 40 3.93 14.91 -0.37
CA LEU A 40 3.10 15.16 0.81
C LEU A 40 3.73 16.18 1.74
N MET A 41 5.06 16.12 1.91
CA MET A 41 5.76 17.04 2.79
C MET A 41 5.54 18.48 2.37
N TYR A 42 5.73 18.84 1.09
CA TYR A 42 5.50 20.21 0.65
C TYR A 42 4.00 20.58 0.69
N SER A 43 3.11 19.69 0.24
CA SER A 43 1.66 19.98 0.14
C SER A 43 1.01 20.25 1.50
N TYR A 44 1.60 19.72 2.58
CA TYR A 44 1.06 19.76 3.93
C TYR A 44 1.94 20.53 4.93
N GLY A 45 2.65 21.55 4.46
CA GLY A 45 3.34 22.53 5.31
C GLY A 45 4.86 22.35 5.44
N GLY A 46 5.49 21.75 4.42
CA GLY A 46 6.94 21.59 4.31
C GLY A 46 7.54 20.90 5.52
N GLY A 47 8.47 21.59 6.19
CA GLY A 47 9.12 21.10 7.41
C GLY A 47 8.16 20.71 8.53
N ALA A 48 7.00 21.36 8.64
CA ALA A 48 6.04 21.10 9.71
C ALA A 48 5.40 19.71 9.62
N PHE A 49 5.20 19.19 8.40
CA PHE A 49 4.65 17.84 8.16
C PHE A 49 5.47 16.73 8.82
N PHE A 50 6.76 16.97 9.07
CA PHE A 50 7.64 15.99 9.72
C PHE A 50 7.21 15.67 11.17
N ILE A 51 6.58 16.61 11.87
CA ILE A 51 6.09 16.42 13.24
C ILE A 51 5.02 15.31 13.31
N PRO A 52 3.87 15.42 12.63
CA PRO A 52 2.86 14.37 12.63
C PRO A 52 3.37 13.07 11.99
N TYR A 53 4.34 13.14 11.07
CA TYR A 53 4.98 11.96 10.46
C TYR A 53 5.78 11.14 11.48
N ILE A 54 6.65 11.79 12.28
CA ILE A 54 7.43 11.11 13.33
C ILE A 54 6.52 10.60 14.46
N ILE A 55 5.49 11.37 14.84
CA ILE A 55 4.50 10.90 15.82
C ILE A 55 3.80 9.64 15.29
N SER A 56 3.35 9.64 14.03
CA SER A 56 2.72 8.47 13.42
C SER A 56 3.68 7.26 13.34
N LEU A 57 4.98 7.48 13.08
CA LEU A 57 5.99 6.43 13.10
C LEU A 57 6.11 5.77 14.49
N VAL A 58 6.25 6.57 15.54
CA VAL A 58 6.48 6.07 16.91
C VAL A 58 5.24 5.39 17.48
N PHE A 59 4.06 6.00 17.27
CA PHE A 59 2.82 5.59 17.92
C PHE A 59 2.03 4.53 17.12
N MET A 60 2.30 4.37 15.83
CA MET A 60 1.58 3.43 14.96
C MET A 60 2.51 2.58 14.10
N GLY A 61 3.47 3.18 13.40
CA GLY A 61 4.33 2.46 12.44
C GLY A 61 5.20 1.36 13.07
N ILE A 62 6.11 1.74 13.98
CA ILE A 62 6.99 0.81 14.70
C ILE A 62 6.17 -0.27 15.45
N PRO A 63 5.06 0.09 16.14
CA PRO A 63 4.18 -0.89 16.74
C PRO A 63 3.65 -1.99 15.82
N LEU A 64 3.02 -1.60 14.72
CA LEU A 64 2.42 -2.56 13.78
C LEU A 64 3.50 -3.42 13.14
N PHE A 65 4.61 -2.79 12.74
CA PHE A 65 5.74 -3.48 12.13
C PHE A 65 6.35 -4.55 13.06
N CYS A 66 6.51 -4.22 14.35
CA CYS A 66 6.99 -5.15 15.37
C CYS A 66 6.03 -6.33 15.56
N LEU A 67 4.72 -6.05 15.62
CA LEU A 67 3.69 -7.05 15.82
C LEU A 67 3.68 -8.10 14.70
N GLU A 68 3.77 -7.69 13.43
CA GLU A 68 3.82 -8.64 12.30
C GLU A 68 5.10 -9.46 12.23
N ILE A 69 6.26 -8.84 12.47
CA ILE A 69 7.53 -9.58 12.51
C ILE A 69 7.49 -10.62 13.62
N LEU A 70 7.04 -10.23 14.82
CA LEU A 70 6.91 -11.13 15.95
C LEU A 70 5.95 -12.29 15.62
N PHE A 71 4.77 -11.96 15.08
CA PHE A 71 3.73 -12.96 14.79
C PHE A 71 4.22 -13.99 13.77
N GLY A 72 4.81 -13.55 12.67
CA GLY A 72 5.35 -14.45 11.64
C GLY A 72 6.58 -15.24 12.11
N GLN A 73 7.54 -14.62 12.82
CA GLN A 73 8.71 -15.33 13.37
C GLN A 73 8.30 -16.38 14.40
N PHE A 74 7.33 -16.07 15.27
CA PHE A 74 6.84 -16.99 16.28
C PHE A 74 6.13 -18.20 15.66
N ALA A 75 5.19 -17.95 14.74
CA ALA A 75 4.40 -19.02 14.14
C ALA A 75 5.16 -19.82 13.08
N SER A 76 6.17 -19.24 12.42
CA SER A 76 6.89 -19.84 11.28
C SER A 76 5.96 -20.34 10.17
N LYS A 77 4.84 -19.64 10.00
CA LYS A 77 3.73 -19.93 9.07
C LYS A 77 3.45 -18.72 8.20
N GLY A 78 2.96 -18.97 6.99
CA GLY A 78 2.53 -17.94 6.06
C GLY A 78 1.22 -17.26 6.48
N PRO A 79 0.86 -16.17 5.80
CA PRO A 79 -0.21 -15.25 6.23
C PRO A 79 -1.61 -15.87 6.30
N ILE A 80 -1.88 -16.98 5.61
CA ILE A 80 -3.16 -17.71 5.71
C ILE A 80 -3.13 -18.67 6.90
N THR A 81 -2.17 -19.60 6.89
CA THR A 81 -2.07 -20.68 7.88
C THR A 81 -1.77 -20.22 9.30
N ILE A 82 -1.23 -19.01 9.46
CA ILE A 82 -0.98 -18.42 10.78
C ILE A 82 -2.26 -18.24 11.60
N TRP A 83 -3.40 -18.04 10.93
CA TRP A 83 -4.72 -17.85 11.54
C TRP A 83 -5.48 -19.15 11.81
N GLU A 84 -4.88 -20.33 11.61
CA GLU A 84 -5.51 -21.62 11.98
C GLU A 84 -5.79 -21.73 13.48
N ASN A 85 -5.04 -20.99 14.29
CA ASN A 85 -5.26 -20.85 15.73
C ASN A 85 -6.60 -20.16 16.06
N ASN A 86 -7.08 -19.27 15.19
CA ASN A 86 -8.37 -18.62 15.30
C ASN A 86 -9.13 -18.66 13.97
N PRO A 87 -9.91 -19.73 13.70
CA PRO A 87 -10.56 -19.96 12.41
C PRO A 87 -11.47 -18.81 11.95
N LEU A 88 -12.00 -18.00 12.87
CA LEU A 88 -12.80 -16.83 12.53
C LEU A 88 -12.01 -15.80 11.70
N PHE A 89 -10.70 -15.68 11.96
CA PHE A 89 -9.80 -14.77 11.27
C PHE A 89 -9.05 -15.43 10.11
N LYS A 90 -9.30 -16.71 9.78
CA LYS A 90 -8.65 -17.33 8.61
C LYS A 90 -8.97 -16.60 7.30
N GLY A 91 -10.16 -16.00 7.20
CA GLY A 91 -10.54 -15.11 6.10
C GLY A 91 -9.64 -13.89 5.96
N LEU A 92 -9.08 -13.36 7.06
CA LEU A 92 -8.15 -12.24 7.05
C LEU A 92 -6.89 -12.56 6.25
N GLY A 93 -6.32 -13.74 6.45
CA GLY A 93 -5.15 -14.21 5.73
C GLY A 93 -5.40 -14.41 4.23
N TYR A 94 -6.60 -14.91 3.85
CA TYR A 94 -6.99 -15.00 2.45
C TYR A 94 -7.08 -13.62 1.79
N THR A 95 -7.65 -12.63 2.49
CA THR A 95 -7.72 -11.25 1.99
C THR A 95 -6.34 -10.62 1.87
N MET A 96 -5.43 -10.84 2.83
CA MET A 96 -4.03 -10.39 2.75
C MET A 96 -3.35 -10.90 1.47
N VAL A 97 -3.46 -12.21 1.20
CA VAL A 97 -2.87 -12.81 -0.01
C VAL A 97 -3.53 -12.32 -1.29
N ALA A 98 -4.86 -12.17 -1.30
CA ALA A 98 -5.58 -11.66 -2.47
C ALA A 98 -5.19 -10.21 -2.81
N LEU A 99 -5.08 -9.34 -1.81
CA LEU A 99 -4.63 -7.96 -2.00
C LEU A 99 -3.16 -7.91 -2.40
N ALA A 100 -2.29 -8.73 -1.80
CA ALA A 100 -0.89 -8.83 -2.22
C ALA A 100 -0.77 -9.24 -3.69
N ALA A 101 -1.65 -10.12 -4.19
CA ALA A 101 -1.69 -10.49 -5.60
C ALA A 101 -2.14 -9.32 -6.49
N ILE A 102 -3.21 -8.59 -6.12
CA ILE A 102 -3.68 -7.40 -6.86
C ILE A 102 -2.58 -6.32 -6.89
N ILE A 103 -1.95 -6.04 -5.75
CA ILE A 103 -0.84 -5.07 -5.64
C ILE A 103 0.32 -5.48 -6.53
N SER A 104 0.69 -6.76 -6.52
CA SER A 104 1.78 -7.25 -7.36
C SER A 104 1.49 -7.02 -8.86
N VAL A 105 0.25 -7.19 -9.30
CA VAL A 105 -0.13 -6.98 -10.71
C VAL A 105 0.03 -5.52 -11.12
N TYR A 106 -0.65 -4.58 -10.47
CA TYR A 106 -0.63 -3.18 -10.91
C TYR A 106 0.70 -2.48 -10.64
N TYR A 107 1.36 -2.83 -9.54
CA TYR A 107 2.66 -2.24 -9.22
C TYR A 107 3.73 -2.73 -10.21
N ASN A 108 3.64 -3.96 -10.72
CA ASN A 108 4.54 -4.43 -11.76
C ASN A 108 4.38 -3.66 -13.08
N ILE A 109 3.20 -3.10 -13.37
CA ILE A 109 3.02 -2.18 -14.51
C ILE A 109 3.80 -0.88 -14.31
N VAL A 110 3.84 -0.34 -13.08
CA VAL A 110 4.67 0.84 -12.78
C VAL A 110 6.16 0.53 -13.02
N VAL A 111 6.62 -0.67 -12.63
CA VAL A 111 7.99 -1.13 -12.89
C VAL A 111 8.23 -1.33 -14.39
N ALA A 112 7.27 -1.88 -15.12
CA ALA A 112 7.32 -2.03 -16.58
C ALA A 112 7.45 -0.67 -17.28
N THR A 113 6.71 0.34 -16.84
CA THR A 113 6.84 1.72 -17.33
C THR A 113 8.24 2.25 -17.06
N ALA A 114 8.82 2.01 -15.88
CA ALA A 114 10.21 2.42 -15.59
C ALA A 114 11.24 1.72 -16.49
N ILE A 115 11.04 0.42 -16.80
CA ILE A 115 11.86 -0.32 -17.77
C ILE A 115 11.75 0.30 -19.17
N TYR A 116 10.55 0.67 -19.59
CA TYR A 116 10.35 1.37 -20.86
C TYR A 116 11.14 2.69 -20.90
N PHE A 117 11.02 3.52 -19.86
CA PHE A 117 11.76 4.79 -19.79
C PHE A 117 13.28 4.58 -19.72
N LEU A 118 13.76 3.51 -19.10
CA LEU A 118 15.17 3.14 -19.12
C LEU A 118 15.67 2.87 -20.54
N PHE A 119 14.95 2.06 -21.32
CA PHE A 119 15.32 1.78 -22.71
C PHE A 119 15.19 3.03 -23.60
N ALA A 120 14.16 3.84 -23.38
CA ALA A 120 14.00 5.13 -24.05
C ALA A 120 15.18 6.09 -23.78
N SER A 121 15.75 6.04 -22.57
CA SER A 121 16.89 6.88 -22.18
C SER A 121 18.22 6.51 -22.85
N MET A 122 18.31 5.34 -23.50
CA MET A 122 19.52 4.87 -24.18
C MET A 122 19.66 5.39 -25.62
N GLN A 123 18.68 6.16 -26.10
CA GLN A 123 18.73 6.77 -27.42
C GLN A 123 19.74 7.94 -27.46
N SER A 124 20.19 8.30 -28.67
CA SER A 124 21.13 9.42 -28.85
C SER A 124 20.57 10.74 -28.33
N GLU A 125 19.26 10.94 -28.46
CA GLU A 125 18.50 12.00 -27.81
C GLU A 125 17.33 11.35 -27.06
N VAL A 126 17.06 11.81 -25.84
CA VAL A 126 15.94 11.28 -25.06
C VAL A 126 14.62 11.66 -25.75
N PRO A 127 13.58 10.79 -25.79
CA PRO A 127 12.36 11.08 -26.55
C PRO A 127 11.61 12.34 -26.09
N TRP A 128 11.75 12.69 -24.81
CA TRP A 128 11.21 13.93 -24.23
C TRP A 128 12.14 15.14 -24.42
N ALA A 129 13.13 15.08 -25.31
CA ALA A 129 13.97 16.22 -25.66
C ALA A 129 13.35 17.13 -26.72
N SER A 130 12.35 16.69 -27.48
CA SER A 130 11.82 17.49 -28.58
C SER A 130 10.30 17.34 -28.72
N CYS A 131 9.69 18.33 -29.37
CA CYS A 131 8.28 18.29 -29.77
C CYS A 131 8.07 17.68 -31.18
N GLY A 132 9.12 17.21 -31.86
CA GLY A 132 9.05 16.69 -33.24
C GLY A 132 8.69 15.21 -33.37
N ASN A 133 8.02 14.64 -32.37
CA ASN A 133 7.64 13.24 -32.35
C ASN A 133 6.22 13.00 -32.86
N ASP A 134 5.94 11.78 -33.36
CA ASP A 134 4.65 11.38 -33.93
C ASP A 134 3.45 11.48 -32.96
N TRP A 135 3.70 11.45 -31.65
CA TRP A 135 2.67 11.50 -30.60
C TRP A 135 2.41 12.90 -30.05
N ASN A 136 3.19 13.90 -30.44
CA ASN A 136 3.03 15.25 -29.93
C ASN A 136 1.90 15.97 -30.67
N THR A 137 1.13 16.79 -29.95
CA THR A 137 0.12 17.64 -30.59
C THR A 137 0.69 19.03 -30.85
N CYS A 138 -0.13 19.89 -31.48
CA CYS A 138 0.15 21.31 -31.64
C CYS A 138 0.34 22.06 -30.30
N ALA A 139 0.04 21.42 -29.17
CA ALA A 139 0.16 22.01 -27.85
C ALA A 139 1.54 21.84 -27.19
N CYS A 140 2.37 20.92 -27.66
CA CYS A 140 3.72 20.72 -27.14
C CYS A 140 4.55 22.00 -27.34
N ARG A 141 5.42 22.39 -26.40
CA ARG A 141 6.38 23.50 -26.58
C ARG A 141 7.74 23.16 -26.00
N THR A 142 8.83 23.64 -26.61
CA THR A 142 10.20 23.58 -26.06
C THR A 142 10.62 24.93 -25.49
N TYR A 143 11.62 24.93 -24.61
CA TYR A 143 12.11 26.14 -23.93
C TYR A 143 12.70 27.19 -24.88
N ASP A 144 13.20 26.76 -26.05
CA ASP A 144 13.78 27.66 -27.06
C ASP A 144 12.71 28.35 -27.93
N MET A 145 11.43 28.02 -27.76
CA MET A 145 10.35 28.65 -28.51
C MET A 145 9.96 30.00 -27.89
N ASN A 146 10.22 31.09 -28.61
CA ASN A 146 9.78 32.42 -28.21
C ASN A 146 8.24 32.47 -28.02
N VAL A 147 7.81 32.87 -26.83
CA VAL A 147 6.41 32.99 -26.38
C VAL A 147 5.57 33.94 -27.27
N THR A 148 6.22 34.81 -28.03
CA THR A 148 5.58 35.83 -28.89
C THR A 148 5.17 35.32 -30.28
N LEU A 149 5.58 34.11 -30.69
CA LEU A 149 5.28 33.60 -32.02
C LEU A 149 3.97 32.81 -32.03
N VAL A 150 2.88 33.52 -32.29
CA VAL A 150 1.53 32.99 -32.56
C VAL A 150 1.43 32.46 -34.00
N ASP A 151 2.54 32.15 -34.67
CA ASP A 151 2.51 31.85 -36.11
C ASP A 151 2.47 30.33 -36.40
N PRO A 152 1.29 29.76 -36.72
CA PRO A 152 1.12 28.33 -37.00
C PRO A 152 1.90 27.83 -38.22
N LEU A 153 2.38 28.72 -39.09
CA LEU A 153 3.20 28.36 -40.26
C LEU A 153 4.62 27.88 -39.90
N MET A 154 5.21 28.35 -38.80
CA MET A 154 6.51 27.83 -38.33
C MET A 154 6.40 26.43 -37.71
N TRP A 155 5.23 26.07 -37.19
CA TRP A 155 4.96 24.75 -36.62
C TRP A 155 4.97 23.66 -37.71
N TYR A 156 4.37 23.98 -38.86
CA TYR A 156 4.27 23.11 -40.03
C TYR A 156 5.65 22.74 -40.59
N ASN A 157 6.54 23.72 -40.75
CA ASN A 157 7.89 23.50 -41.31
C ASN A 157 8.84 22.77 -40.36
N SER A 158 8.60 22.81 -39.04
CA SER A 158 9.51 22.23 -38.04
C SER A 158 9.09 20.83 -37.58
N THR A 159 7.80 20.48 -37.69
CA THR A 159 7.26 19.22 -37.12
C THR A 159 6.30 18.47 -38.05
N GLY A 160 5.89 19.03 -39.19
CA GLY A 160 4.91 18.40 -40.09
C GLY A 160 3.47 18.36 -39.56
N LEU A 161 3.18 18.91 -38.37
CA LEU A 161 1.85 18.97 -37.77
C LEU A 161 1.05 20.19 -38.29
N ASN A 162 -0.19 19.96 -38.74
CA ASN A 162 -1.08 21.01 -39.26
C ASN A 162 -1.87 21.70 -38.13
N CYS A 163 -1.35 22.81 -37.62
CA CYS A 163 -1.81 23.46 -36.39
C CYS A 163 -2.68 24.70 -36.62
N SER A 164 -3.66 24.62 -37.52
CA SER A 164 -4.48 25.78 -37.93
C SER A 164 -5.62 26.17 -36.96
N LYS A 165 -5.80 25.45 -35.85
CA LYS A 165 -6.83 25.74 -34.82
C LYS A 165 -6.22 25.59 -33.44
N TRP A 166 -5.82 26.70 -32.83
CA TRP A 166 -5.28 26.71 -31.47
C TRP A 166 -5.98 27.79 -30.64
N SER A 167 -6.42 27.45 -29.42
CA SER A 167 -7.07 28.35 -28.46
C SER A 167 -6.14 28.58 -27.28
N GLU A 168 -5.92 29.84 -26.90
CA GLU A 168 -4.86 30.32 -26.01
C GLU A 168 -4.91 29.86 -24.53
N THR A 169 -5.90 29.09 -24.10
CA THR A 169 -6.15 28.81 -22.68
C THR A 169 -5.69 27.42 -22.23
N PHE A 170 -4.44 27.03 -22.52
CA PHE A 170 -3.90 25.76 -22.01
C PHE A 170 -2.79 25.93 -20.97
N ALA A 171 -3.03 25.38 -19.78
CA ALA A 171 -2.14 25.44 -18.62
C ALA A 171 -0.81 24.73 -18.86
N LEU A 172 0.29 25.29 -18.31
CA LEU A 172 1.66 24.74 -18.32
C LEU A 172 1.75 23.25 -17.92
N LYS A 173 0.81 22.74 -17.13
CA LYS A 173 0.70 21.32 -16.76
C LYS A 173 0.52 20.37 -17.95
N LEU A 174 0.01 20.83 -19.09
CA LEU A 174 -0.12 20.02 -20.31
C LEU A 174 1.18 19.91 -21.11
N LEU A 175 2.03 20.95 -21.07
CA LEU A 175 3.28 20.98 -21.83
C LEU A 175 4.20 19.82 -21.46
N PHE A 176 4.36 19.56 -20.17
CA PHE A 176 5.18 18.46 -19.67
C PHE A 176 4.56 17.09 -19.95
N LYS A 177 3.23 17.00 -19.87
CA LYS A 177 2.47 15.76 -20.11
C LYS A 177 2.60 15.28 -21.55
N GLU A 178 2.62 16.19 -22.54
CA GLU A 178 2.78 15.78 -23.94
C GLU A 178 4.20 15.29 -24.25
N ARG A 179 5.24 16.00 -23.78
CA ARG A 179 6.64 15.71 -24.13
C ARG A 179 7.15 14.39 -23.51
N SER A 180 6.84 14.15 -22.23
CA SER A 180 7.28 12.94 -21.51
C SER A 180 6.21 11.84 -21.47
N GLY A 181 4.94 12.22 -21.39
CA GLY A 181 3.82 11.30 -21.21
C GLY A 181 3.14 10.86 -22.50
N GLY A 182 3.22 11.61 -23.61
CA GLY A 182 2.42 11.35 -24.82
C GLY A 182 2.57 9.93 -25.39
N LYS A 183 3.82 9.47 -25.60
CA LYS A 183 4.10 8.12 -26.13
C LYS A 183 3.75 6.98 -25.17
N VAL A 184 3.94 7.21 -23.87
CA VAL A 184 3.73 6.17 -22.85
C VAL A 184 2.27 6.08 -22.46
N LEU A 185 1.60 7.23 -22.36
CA LEU A 185 0.23 7.31 -21.89
C LEU A 185 -0.76 7.10 -23.02
N GLU A 186 -0.53 7.58 -24.27
CA GLU A 186 -1.48 7.54 -25.42
C GLU A 186 -2.92 7.28 -24.95
N ALA A 187 -3.37 8.10 -23.99
CA ALA A 187 -4.51 7.71 -23.17
C ALA A 187 -5.75 7.88 -24.03
N THR A 188 -6.62 6.88 -24.00
CA THR A 188 -7.95 6.98 -24.59
C THR A 188 -8.79 8.01 -23.82
N ASP A 189 -9.90 8.45 -24.41
CA ASP A 189 -10.72 9.50 -23.79
C ASP A 189 -11.40 9.04 -22.48
N GLY A 190 -11.49 7.74 -22.23
CA GLY A 190 -12.04 7.20 -20.99
C GLY A 190 -11.81 5.69 -20.80
N ILE A 191 -12.18 5.20 -19.62
CA ILE A 191 -12.03 3.79 -19.22
C ILE A 191 -12.90 2.82 -20.05
N ASP A 192 -14.02 3.31 -20.57
CA ASP A 192 -14.94 2.54 -21.42
C ASP A 192 -14.32 2.16 -22.77
N GLU A 193 -13.27 2.89 -23.17
CA GLU A 193 -12.52 2.66 -24.39
C GLU A 193 -11.09 2.24 -24.03
N PRO A 194 -10.81 0.95 -23.75
CA PRO A 194 -9.48 0.52 -23.34
C PRO A 194 -8.41 0.69 -24.44
N GLY A 195 -8.82 0.90 -25.70
CA GLY A 195 -7.94 1.10 -26.85
C GLY A 195 -7.14 -0.16 -27.21
N LYS A 196 -6.00 0.03 -27.89
CA LYS A 196 -5.13 -1.07 -28.32
C LYS A 196 -4.09 -1.42 -27.24
N LEU A 197 -3.58 -2.65 -27.31
CA LEU A 197 -2.47 -3.10 -26.48
C LEU A 197 -1.17 -2.40 -26.90
N LYS A 198 -0.44 -1.82 -25.96
CA LYS A 198 0.89 -1.24 -26.22
C LYS A 198 1.96 -2.30 -26.11
N TRP A 199 2.38 -2.81 -27.27
CA TRP A 199 3.36 -3.89 -27.34
C TRP A 199 4.67 -3.59 -26.61
N ASP A 200 5.15 -2.35 -26.68
CA ASP A 200 6.38 -1.94 -25.99
C ASP A 200 6.25 -2.08 -24.47
N LEU A 201 5.12 -1.64 -23.90
CA LEU A 201 4.84 -1.76 -22.47
C LEU A 201 4.55 -3.20 -22.07
N THR A 202 3.85 -3.97 -22.91
CA THR A 202 3.61 -5.40 -22.69
C THR A 202 4.91 -6.19 -22.63
N LEU A 203 5.88 -5.92 -23.50
CA LEU A 203 7.20 -6.54 -23.47
C LEU A 203 8.01 -6.13 -22.22
N CYS A 204 7.90 -4.88 -21.79
CA CYS A 204 8.50 -4.43 -20.53
C CYS A 204 7.86 -5.13 -19.31
N ASN A 205 6.54 -5.34 -19.32
CA ASN A 205 5.83 -6.10 -18.28
C ASN A 205 6.27 -7.57 -18.27
N LEU A 206 6.44 -8.18 -19.45
CA LEU A 206 7.00 -9.53 -19.56
C LEU A 206 8.40 -9.60 -18.97
N LEU A 207 9.28 -8.64 -19.32
CA LEU A 207 10.64 -8.58 -18.79
C LEU A 207 10.65 -8.42 -17.26
N ALA A 208 9.77 -7.58 -16.71
CA ALA A 208 9.64 -7.42 -15.26
C ALA A 208 9.24 -8.73 -14.57
N TRP A 209 8.24 -9.45 -15.10
CA TRP A 209 7.84 -10.76 -14.57
C TRP A 209 8.92 -11.84 -14.73
N VAL A 210 9.73 -11.79 -15.79
CA VAL A 210 10.90 -12.68 -15.95
C VAL A 210 11.93 -12.41 -14.86
N ILE A 211 12.23 -11.14 -14.54
CA ILE A 211 13.14 -10.77 -13.47
C ILE A 211 12.64 -11.31 -12.12
N ILE A 212 11.34 -11.12 -11.83
CA ILE A 212 10.69 -11.65 -10.62
C ILE A 212 10.79 -13.18 -10.58
N ALA A 213 10.48 -13.87 -11.69
CA ALA A 213 10.52 -15.32 -11.77
C ALA A 213 11.94 -15.86 -11.49
N VAL A 214 12.98 -15.22 -12.04
CA VAL A 214 14.38 -15.60 -11.80
C VAL A 214 14.77 -15.36 -10.34
N ALA A 215 14.40 -14.21 -9.76
CA ALA A 215 14.70 -13.87 -8.37
C ALA A 215 14.01 -14.83 -7.38
N LEU A 216 12.78 -15.27 -7.68
CA LEU A 216 11.96 -16.09 -6.79
C LEU A 216 12.01 -17.59 -7.11
N ILE A 217 12.79 -18.05 -8.10
CA ILE A 217 12.74 -19.45 -8.57
C ILE A 217 13.08 -20.48 -7.47
N LYS A 218 13.90 -20.11 -6.47
CA LYS A 218 14.19 -20.94 -5.26
C LYS A 218 13.68 -20.28 -3.97
N GLY A 219 12.73 -19.36 -4.07
CA GLY A 219 12.17 -18.58 -2.95
C GLY A 219 13.21 -17.72 -2.24
N VAL A 220 13.09 -17.62 -0.92
CA VAL A 220 13.95 -16.79 -0.06
C VAL A 220 15.45 -16.97 -0.27
N LYS A 221 15.90 -18.14 -0.76
CA LYS A 221 17.33 -18.41 -1.03
C LYS A 221 17.90 -17.67 -2.24
N THR A 222 17.11 -17.49 -3.29
CA THR A 222 17.52 -16.70 -4.47
C THR A 222 17.14 -15.24 -4.29
N MET A 223 15.97 -14.97 -3.70
CA MET A 223 15.52 -13.62 -3.39
C MET A 223 16.50 -12.89 -2.47
N GLY A 224 16.93 -13.51 -1.36
CA GLY A 224 17.87 -12.90 -0.41
C GLY A 224 19.21 -12.52 -1.04
N LYS A 225 19.59 -13.17 -2.15
CA LYS A 225 20.79 -12.81 -2.92
C LYS A 225 20.53 -11.65 -3.88
N ALA A 226 19.40 -11.68 -4.59
CA ALA A 226 19.01 -10.61 -5.51
C ALA A 226 18.87 -9.27 -4.77
N VAL A 227 18.29 -9.31 -3.58
CA VAL A 227 18.03 -8.13 -2.74
C VAL A 227 19.30 -7.37 -2.36
N TYR A 228 20.47 -8.01 -2.22
CA TYR A 228 21.73 -7.28 -1.99
C TYR A 228 22.00 -6.24 -3.07
N PHE A 229 21.68 -6.56 -4.33
CA PHE A 229 21.80 -5.61 -5.42
C PHE A 229 20.65 -4.60 -5.37
N PHE A 230 19.41 -5.08 -5.41
CA PHE A 230 18.22 -4.25 -5.58
C PHE A 230 17.93 -3.28 -4.43
N ALA A 231 18.32 -3.61 -3.19
CA ALA A 231 18.10 -2.74 -2.04
C ALA A 231 19.27 -1.77 -1.78
N ILE A 232 20.51 -2.13 -2.11
CA ILE A 232 21.68 -1.28 -1.83
C ILE A 232 21.90 -0.27 -2.95
N PHE A 233 21.72 -0.68 -4.21
CA PHE A 233 22.02 0.16 -5.37
C PHE A 233 21.20 1.47 -5.40
N PRO A 234 19.90 1.48 -5.02
CA PRO A 234 19.15 2.73 -4.91
C PRO A 234 19.79 3.78 -4.01
N TYR A 235 20.41 3.38 -2.88
CA TYR A 235 21.08 4.33 -2.00
C TYR A 235 22.29 4.99 -2.66
N ILE A 236 23.08 4.21 -3.42
CA ILE A 236 24.22 4.72 -4.18
C ILE A 236 23.73 5.76 -5.20
N LEU A 237 22.71 5.41 -5.98
CA LEU A 237 22.17 6.29 -7.03
C LEU A 237 21.52 7.53 -6.45
N LEU A 238 20.78 7.39 -5.35
CA LEU A 238 20.14 8.50 -4.67
C LEU A 238 21.20 9.44 -4.10
N THR A 239 22.31 8.94 -3.53
CA THR A 239 23.43 9.79 -3.12
C THR A 239 24.07 10.53 -4.30
N VAL A 240 24.25 9.88 -5.46
CA VAL A 240 24.75 10.54 -6.68
C VAL A 240 23.80 11.66 -7.12
N LEU A 241 22.48 11.43 -7.09
CA LEU A 241 21.47 12.43 -7.42
C LEU A 241 21.42 13.57 -6.40
N VAL A 242 21.57 13.29 -5.10
CA VAL A 242 21.67 14.35 -4.07
C VAL A 242 22.89 15.22 -4.34
N VAL A 243 24.07 14.61 -4.49
CA VAL A 243 25.31 15.36 -4.74
C VAL A 243 25.18 16.20 -6.00
N ARG A 244 24.64 15.64 -7.09
CA ARG A 244 24.41 16.42 -8.31
C ARG A 244 23.41 17.54 -8.06
N GLY A 245 22.25 17.21 -7.50
CA GLY A 245 21.14 18.14 -7.29
C GLY A 245 21.54 19.35 -6.46
N VAL A 246 22.25 19.16 -5.34
CA VAL A 246 22.68 20.27 -4.48
C VAL A 246 23.79 21.14 -5.08
N THR A 247 24.50 20.65 -6.12
CA THR A 247 25.51 21.43 -6.86
C THR A 247 24.92 22.28 -7.99
N LEU A 248 23.62 22.15 -8.25
CA LEU A 248 22.94 22.94 -9.29
C LEU A 248 22.57 24.32 -8.75
N ASP A 249 22.58 25.30 -9.64
CA ASP A 249 22.03 26.62 -9.37
C ASP A 249 20.52 26.49 -9.07
N GLY A 250 20.01 27.27 -8.10
CA GLY A 250 18.57 27.23 -7.75
C GLY A 250 18.16 26.06 -6.87
N ALA A 251 19.05 25.11 -6.60
CA ALA A 251 18.79 24.01 -5.65
C ALA A 251 18.40 24.51 -4.26
N LYS A 252 18.95 25.66 -3.83
CA LYS A 252 18.62 26.30 -2.55
C LYS A 252 17.14 26.66 -2.44
N ASP A 253 16.52 27.14 -3.51
CA ASP A 253 15.12 27.57 -3.49
C ASP A 253 14.19 26.36 -3.38
N GLY A 254 14.49 25.28 -4.11
CA GLY A 254 13.77 24.01 -3.98
C GLY A 254 13.92 23.37 -2.59
N LEU A 255 15.12 23.38 -2.00
CA LEU A 255 15.34 22.88 -0.65
C LEU A 255 14.70 23.76 0.42
N LYS A 256 14.69 25.08 0.24
CA LYS A 256 13.96 25.99 1.11
C LYS A 256 12.47 25.67 1.06
N PHE A 257 11.92 25.51 -0.13
CA PHE A 257 10.52 25.12 -0.33
C PHE A 257 10.17 23.77 0.34
N TYR A 258 11.09 22.81 0.32
CA TYR A 258 10.91 21.52 0.98
C TYR A 258 10.96 21.60 2.51
N LEU A 259 11.86 22.40 3.08
CA LEU A 259 12.19 22.38 4.52
C LEU A 259 11.51 23.49 5.33
N GLU A 260 11.04 24.57 4.69
CA GLU A 260 10.43 25.71 5.39
C GLU A 260 9.15 25.24 6.10
N PRO A 261 9.05 25.40 7.43
CA PRO A 261 7.91 24.88 8.18
C PRO A 261 6.76 25.89 8.19
N ASP A 262 5.60 25.47 7.71
CA ASP A 262 4.33 26.18 7.90
C ASP A 262 3.55 25.53 9.05
N LEU A 263 3.65 26.12 10.24
CA LEU A 263 3.04 25.59 11.46
C LEU A 263 1.51 25.74 11.47
N ASP A 264 0.94 26.67 10.70
CA ASP A 264 -0.50 26.88 10.67
C ASP A 264 -1.22 25.68 10.06
N LYS A 265 -0.56 24.99 9.11
CA LYS A 265 -1.06 23.74 8.52
C LYS A 265 -1.27 22.63 9.55
N LEU A 266 -0.55 22.62 10.67
CA LEU A 266 -0.70 21.58 11.71
C LEU A 266 -2.09 21.58 12.37
N SER A 267 -2.82 22.70 12.26
CA SER A 267 -4.21 22.80 12.71
C SER A 267 -5.18 22.00 11.84
N ASP A 268 -4.82 21.69 10.60
CA ASP A 268 -5.64 20.92 9.68
C ASP A 268 -5.48 19.40 9.92
N SER A 269 -6.60 18.76 10.24
CA SER A 269 -6.70 17.29 10.40
C SER A 269 -6.22 16.51 9.17
N LYS A 270 -6.28 17.09 7.96
CA LYS A 270 -5.81 16.46 6.72
C LYS A 270 -4.30 16.17 6.78
N VAL A 271 -3.51 17.04 7.42
CA VAL A 271 -2.06 16.84 7.60
C VAL A 271 -1.78 15.58 8.41
N TRP A 272 -2.49 15.40 9.52
CA TRP A 272 -2.36 14.22 10.40
C TRP A 272 -2.83 12.95 9.70
N LYS A 273 -3.94 13.00 8.98
CA LYS A 273 -4.43 11.88 8.17
C LYS A 273 -3.40 11.47 7.11
N ALA A 274 -2.82 12.45 6.40
CA ALA A 274 -1.81 12.20 5.37
C ALA A 274 -0.54 11.60 5.96
N ALA A 275 -0.06 12.10 7.11
CA ALA A 275 1.11 11.58 7.81
C ALA A 275 0.93 10.13 8.27
N ALA A 276 -0.20 9.82 8.91
CA ALA A 276 -0.52 8.46 9.34
C ALA A 276 -0.65 7.50 8.15
N SER A 277 -1.39 7.90 7.11
CA SER A 277 -1.55 7.10 5.90
C SER A 277 -0.20 6.84 5.23
N GLN A 278 0.66 7.86 5.14
CA GLN A 278 2.00 7.71 4.55
C GLN A 278 2.85 6.72 5.32
N ILE A 279 2.86 6.75 6.66
CA ILE A 279 3.60 5.77 7.48
C ILE A 279 3.03 4.35 7.28
N PHE A 280 1.71 4.20 7.33
CA PHE A 280 1.06 2.89 7.19
C PHE A 280 1.39 2.23 5.85
N PHE A 281 1.20 2.95 4.75
CA PHE A 281 1.48 2.44 3.41
C PHE A 281 2.97 2.35 3.09
N SER A 282 3.81 3.26 3.61
CA SER A 282 5.26 3.22 3.37
C SER A 282 5.92 2.01 4.03
N LEU A 283 5.52 1.64 5.25
CA LEU A 283 6.06 0.44 5.90
C LEU A 283 5.48 -0.87 5.33
N SER A 284 4.49 -0.78 4.44
CA SER A 284 3.78 -1.92 3.83
C SER A 284 3.21 -2.89 4.87
N CYS A 285 2.80 -2.36 6.02
CA CYS A 285 2.19 -3.14 7.10
C CYS A 285 0.85 -3.74 6.66
N CYS A 286 0.52 -4.86 7.28
CA CYS A 286 -0.75 -5.59 7.22
C CYS A 286 -1.08 -6.14 5.83
N THR A 287 -0.07 -6.24 4.96
CA THR A 287 -0.17 -6.91 3.65
C THR A 287 0.08 -8.43 3.76
N GLY A 288 0.49 -8.92 4.94
CA GLY A 288 0.94 -10.29 5.15
C GLY A 288 2.38 -10.55 4.70
N SER A 289 3.04 -9.58 4.07
CA SER A 289 4.39 -9.76 3.53
C SER A 289 5.46 -9.79 4.61
N LEU A 290 5.35 -8.94 5.63
CA LEU A 290 6.28 -8.97 6.76
C LEU A 290 6.14 -10.28 7.54
N THR A 291 4.90 -10.76 7.74
CA THR A 291 4.60 -12.08 8.31
C THR A 291 5.23 -13.22 7.50
N ALA A 292 5.11 -13.17 6.16
CA ALA A 292 5.74 -14.15 5.29
C ALA A 292 7.27 -14.11 5.40
N MET A 293 7.89 -12.92 5.35
CA MET A 293 9.36 -12.78 5.41
C MET A 293 9.93 -13.22 6.77
N SER A 294 9.25 -12.84 7.87
CA SER A 294 9.66 -13.19 9.23
C SER A 294 9.49 -14.69 9.53
N SER A 295 8.53 -15.36 8.89
CA SER A 295 8.31 -16.81 9.05
C SER A 295 9.51 -17.70 8.66
N TYR A 296 10.42 -17.18 7.84
CA TYR A 296 11.64 -17.86 7.40
C TYR A 296 12.86 -17.59 8.31
N THR A 297 12.69 -16.75 9.34
CA THR A 297 13.76 -16.40 10.28
C THR A 297 13.89 -17.43 11.41
N LYS A 298 15.01 -17.40 12.13
CA LYS A 298 15.24 -18.27 13.29
C LYS A 298 14.54 -17.68 14.50
N PHE A 299 13.88 -18.52 15.30
CA PHE A 299 13.15 -18.11 16.50
C PHE A 299 13.96 -17.24 17.48
N LYS A 300 15.27 -17.48 17.62
CA LYS A 300 16.16 -16.75 18.55
C LYS A 300 16.69 -15.40 18.01
N ASN A 301 16.38 -15.03 16.77
CA ASN A 301 16.83 -13.76 16.21
C ASN A 301 16.18 -12.57 16.95
N ASN A 302 16.92 -11.47 17.09
CA ASN A 302 16.44 -10.29 17.82
C ASN A 302 15.49 -9.45 16.95
N PHE A 303 14.21 -9.83 16.97
CA PHE A 303 13.17 -9.16 16.20
C PHE A 303 12.95 -7.70 16.65
N ILE A 304 13.13 -7.38 17.93
CA ILE A 304 12.91 -6.03 18.49
C ILE A 304 13.88 -5.03 17.85
N ARG A 305 15.16 -5.43 17.73
CA ARG A 305 16.17 -4.58 17.07
C ARG A 305 15.77 -4.31 15.63
N ASP A 306 15.39 -5.35 14.89
CA ASP A 306 15.05 -5.24 13.47
C ASP A 306 13.80 -4.38 13.28
N SER A 307 12.76 -4.59 14.11
CA SER A 307 11.51 -3.86 14.05
C SER A 307 11.61 -2.38 14.43
N MET A 308 12.69 -1.97 15.10
CA MET A 308 12.97 -0.55 15.35
C MET A 308 13.82 0.07 14.23
N ILE A 309 14.88 -0.62 13.81
CA ILE A 309 15.85 -0.04 12.86
C ILE A 309 15.25 0.06 11.46
N ILE A 310 14.51 -0.94 10.99
CA ILE A 310 13.99 -0.96 9.60
C ILE A 310 13.01 0.22 9.36
N PRO A 311 11.99 0.48 10.21
CA PRO A 311 11.13 1.64 10.02
C PRO A 311 11.85 2.99 10.10
N ILE A 312 12.88 3.11 10.95
CA ILE A 312 13.70 4.31 11.03
C ILE A 312 14.47 4.53 9.72
N ILE A 313 15.12 3.48 9.19
CA ILE A 313 15.82 3.54 7.90
C ILE A 313 14.83 3.94 6.80
N ASN A 314 13.64 3.36 6.77
CA ASN A 314 12.60 3.73 5.81
C ASN A 314 12.29 5.24 5.84
N CYS A 315 12.03 5.79 7.02
CA CYS A 315 11.72 7.21 7.18
C CYS A 315 12.90 8.13 6.86
N CYS A 316 14.12 7.77 7.29
CA CYS A 316 15.33 8.50 6.93
C CYS A 316 15.56 8.47 5.41
N THR A 317 15.25 7.36 4.75
CA THR A 317 15.39 7.22 3.29
C THR A 317 14.40 8.12 2.56
N SER A 318 13.13 8.17 3.00
CA SER A 318 12.13 9.10 2.43
C SER A 318 12.57 10.56 2.55
N PHE A 319 13.06 10.94 3.74
CA PHE A 319 13.53 12.30 3.98
C PHE A 319 14.75 12.63 3.11
N TYR A 320 15.70 11.69 3.00
CA TYR A 320 16.89 11.83 2.17
C TYR A 320 16.56 11.90 0.66
N ALA A 321 15.59 11.11 0.20
CA ALA A 321 15.08 11.17 -1.17
C ALA A 321 14.52 12.57 -1.51
N GLY A 322 13.82 13.21 -0.57
CA GLY A 322 13.33 14.57 -0.75
C GLY A 322 14.42 15.58 -1.09
N PHE A 323 15.65 15.44 -0.57
CA PHE A 323 16.76 16.30 -0.98
C PHE A 323 17.14 16.10 -2.45
N ALA A 324 17.18 14.86 -2.94
CA ALA A 324 17.48 14.58 -4.34
C ALA A 324 16.41 15.20 -5.26
N ILE A 325 15.15 15.07 -4.87
CA ILE A 325 14.00 15.54 -5.62
C ILE A 325 13.96 17.07 -5.70
N PHE A 326 13.93 17.73 -4.53
CA PHE A 326 13.67 19.15 -4.46
C PHE A 326 14.85 19.99 -4.89
N SER A 327 16.07 19.50 -4.78
CA SER A 327 17.24 20.20 -5.34
C SER A 327 17.18 20.26 -6.87
N VAL A 328 16.81 19.16 -7.54
CA VAL A 328 16.65 19.12 -9.00
C VAL A 328 15.42 19.91 -9.46
N LEU A 329 14.30 19.85 -8.73
CA LEU A 329 13.12 20.67 -9.02
C LEU A 329 13.37 22.18 -8.82
N GLY A 330 14.21 22.56 -7.84
CA GLY A 330 14.63 23.95 -7.63
C GLY A 330 15.42 24.50 -8.82
N PHE A 331 16.37 23.71 -9.34
CA PHE A 331 17.09 24.03 -10.58
C PHE A 331 16.14 24.20 -11.78
N MET A 332 15.19 23.27 -11.95
CA MET A 332 14.19 23.40 -13.02
C MET A 332 13.37 24.68 -12.85
N SER A 333 12.91 24.97 -11.63
CA SER A 333 12.11 26.15 -11.33
C SER A 333 12.85 27.45 -11.69
N GLN A 334 14.15 27.52 -11.40
CA GLN A 334 14.98 28.67 -11.77
C GLN A 334 15.13 28.80 -13.28
N ASN A 335 15.42 27.72 -14.00
CA ASN A 335 15.63 27.78 -15.45
C ASN A 335 14.35 28.08 -16.24
N THR A 336 13.22 27.60 -15.74
CA THR A 336 11.91 27.75 -16.40
C THR A 336 11.17 29.01 -15.96
N GLY A 337 11.59 29.65 -14.88
CA GLY A 337 10.89 30.79 -14.27
C GLY A 337 9.54 30.42 -13.65
N VAL A 338 9.22 29.13 -13.54
CA VAL A 338 7.95 28.62 -12.99
C VAL A 338 8.16 28.24 -11.54
N ALA A 339 7.28 28.68 -10.64
CA ALA A 339 7.32 28.30 -9.22
C ALA A 339 7.30 26.76 -9.05
N VAL A 340 8.08 26.25 -8.09
CA VAL A 340 8.22 24.80 -7.80
C VAL A 340 6.86 24.10 -7.66
N GLU A 341 5.88 24.77 -7.04
CA GLU A 341 4.49 24.30 -6.86
C GLU A 341 3.75 23.97 -8.16
N ASN A 342 4.04 24.69 -9.24
CA ASN A 342 3.37 24.53 -10.53
C ASN A 342 4.05 23.48 -11.42
N VAL A 343 5.26 23.09 -11.06
CA VAL A 343 6.06 22.06 -11.74
C VAL A 343 5.74 20.66 -11.20
N THR A 344 5.31 20.56 -9.95
CA THR A 344 4.97 19.28 -9.32
C THR A 344 3.61 18.76 -9.77
N THR A 345 3.57 17.51 -10.21
CA THR A 345 2.35 16.77 -10.53
C THR A 345 2.08 15.71 -9.48
N ASP A 346 0.82 15.55 -9.10
CA ASP A 346 0.40 14.47 -8.20
C ASP A 346 0.61 13.09 -8.84
N GLY A 347 0.79 12.06 -8.01
CA GLY A 347 0.77 10.68 -8.48
C GLY A 347 2.03 10.23 -9.22
N PRO A 348 1.94 9.10 -9.95
CA PRO A 348 3.00 8.60 -10.84
C PRO A 348 3.47 9.61 -11.88
N GLY A 349 2.66 10.64 -12.16
CA GLY A 349 3.04 11.77 -13.01
C GLY A 349 4.32 12.45 -12.55
N LEU A 350 4.60 12.51 -11.24
CA LEU A 350 5.85 13.12 -10.77
C LEU A 350 7.07 12.38 -11.35
N ILE A 351 7.07 11.03 -11.27
CA ILE A 351 8.14 10.16 -11.79
C ILE A 351 8.23 10.22 -13.31
N PHE A 352 7.12 10.08 -14.01
CA PHE A 352 7.11 9.83 -15.45
C PHE A 352 6.89 11.07 -16.31
N VAL A 353 6.64 12.22 -15.69
CA VAL A 353 6.45 13.51 -16.38
C VAL A 353 7.45 14.54 -15.88
N ALA A 354 7.42 14.87 -14.58
CA ALA A 354 8.23 15.97 -14.05
C ALA A 354 9.74 15.64 -14.01
N TYR A 355 10.16 14.44 -13.58
CA TYR A 355 11.60 14.13 -13.56
C TYR A 355 12.25 13.96 -14.92
N PRO A 356 11.69 13.22 -15.90
CA PRO A 356 12.32 13.16 -17.21
C PRO A 356 12.59 14.55 -17.77
N GLU A 357 11.68 15.50 -17.58
CA GLU A 357 11.91 16.91 -17.91
C GLU A 357 13.05 17.54 -17.08
N ALA A 358 13.09 17.30 -15.77
CA ALA A 358 14.11 17.88 -14.89
C ALA A 358 15.52 17.38 -15.24
N LEU A 359 15.62 16.08 -15.52
CA LEU A 359 16.86 15.41 -15.88
C LEU A 359 17.30 15.79 -17.29
N TYR A 360 16.37 16.13 -18.19
CA TYR A 360 16.68 16.66 -19.51
C TYR A 360 17.45 17.98 -19.47
N GLN A 361 17.21 18.82 -18.45
CA GLN A 361 17.92 20.10 -18.31
C GLN A 361 19.35 19.94 -17.76
N LEU A 362 19.75 18.73 -17.33
CA LEU A 362 21.09 18.46 -16.85
C LEU A 362 22.05 18.21 -18.03
N PRO A 363 23.34 18.55 -17.90
CA PRO A 363 24.33 18.16 -18.88
C PRO A 363 24.40 16.63 -18.97
N VAL A 364 24.45 16.12 -20.20
CA VAL A 364 24.36 14.68 -20.51
C VAL A 364 23.06 14.04 -19.99
N PRO A 365 21.87 14.46 -20.50
CA PRO A 365 20.56 14.00 -20.05
C PRO A 365 20.42 12.48 -19.91
N GLN A 366 20.96 11.75 -20.89
CA GLN A 366 20.89 10.30 -21.01
C GLN A 366 21.47 9.61 -19.76
N LEU A 367 22.61 10.10 -19.26
CA LEU A 367 23.26 9.54 -18.07
C LEU A 367 22.32 9.64 -16.86
N TRP A 368 21.76 10.81 -16.62
CA TRP A 368 20.92 11.06 -15.45
C TRP A 368 19.59 10.32 -15.54
N SER A 369 18.97 10.26 -16.73
CA SER A 369 17.76 9.49 -16.95
C SER A 369 17.97 7.99 -16.79
N ILE A 370 19.08 7.43 -17.31
CA ILE A 370 19.43 6.01 -17.11
C ILE A 370 19.59 5.71 -15.63
N LEU A 371 20.37 6.53 -14.90
CA LEU A 371 20.58 6.33 -13.46
C LEU A 371 19.27 6.42 -12.67
N PHE A 372 18.43 7.40 -12.99
CA PHE A 372 17.14 7.60 -12.30
C PHE A 372 16.17 6.45 -12.56
N PHE A 373 15.91 6.09 -13.82
CA PHE A 373 14.96 5.02 -14.12
C PHE A 373 15.49 3.65 -13.68
N PHE A 374 16.80 3.43 -13.70
CA PHE A 374 17.39 2.23 -13.11
C PHE A 374 17.20 2.18 -11.59
N MET A 375 17.35 3.31 -10.88
CA MET A 375 17.01 3.41 -9.46
C MET A 375 15.53 3.07 -9.19
N VAL A 376 14.62 3.63 -9.99
CA VAL A 376 13.17 3.39 -9.89
C VAL A 376 12.84 1.90 -10.08
N ILE A 377 13.47 1.23 -11.07
CA ILE A 377 13.33 -0.22 -11.25
C ILE A 377 13.84 -0.96 -10.02
N CYS A 378 14.99 -0.56 -9.47
CA CYS A 378 15.55 -1.25 -8.32
C CYS A 378 14.66 -1.17 -7.08
N LEU A 379 14.14 0.02 -6.79
CA LEU A 379 13.17 0.24 -5.71
C LEU A 379 11.89 -0.56 -5.94
N GLY A 380 11.39 -0.55 -7.17
CA GLY A 380 10.18 -1.29 -7.52
C GLY A 380 10.34 -2.80 -7.35
N MET A 381 11.47 -3.36 -7.81
CA MET A 381 11.80 -4.78 -7.64
C MET A 381 12.00 -5.17 -6.16
N GLY A 382 12.59 -4.26 -5.36
CA GLY A 382 12.74 -4.44 -3.91
C GLY A 382 11.42 -4.69 -3.18
N THR A 383 10.36 -3.97 -3.56
CA THR A 383 9.01 -4.19 -3.04
C THR A 383 8.32 -5.39 -3.69
N GLN A 384 8.50 -5.61 -5.00
CA GLN A 384 7.84 -6.69 -5.73
C GLN A 384 8.23 -8.10 -5.26
N PHE A 385 9.52 -8.34 -4.95
CA PHE A 385 9.93 -9.71 -4.57
C PHE A 385 9.21 -10.20 -3.31
N PRO A 386 9.15 -9.45 -2.19
CA PRO A 386 8.42 -9.89 -1.00
C PRO A 386 6.90 -9.96 -1.23
N SER A 387 6.30 -9.04 -2.00
CA SER A 387 4.86 -9.08 -2.30
C SER A 387 4.46 -10.35 -3.04
N VAL A 388 5.19 -10.71 -4.09
CA VAL A 388 4.92 -11.94 -4.86
C VAL A 388 5.26 -13.19 -4.03
N GLU A 389 6.36 -13.17 -3.26
CA GLU A 389 6.71 -14.27 -2.36
C GLU A 389 5.63 -14.48 -1.29
N THR A 390 4.89 -13.44 -0.88
CA THR A 390 3.77 -13.55 0.07
C THR A 390 2.63 -14.37 -0.49
N VAL A 391 2.28 -14.14 -1.76
CA VAL A 391 1.27 -14.92 -2.47
C VAL A 391 1.70 -16.38 -2.59
N MET A 392 2.96 -16.60 -3.02
CA MET A 392 3.53 -17.94 -3.14
C MET A 392 3.56 -18.67 -1.80
N THR A 393 4.02 -18.00 -0.74
CA THR A 393 4.14 -18.54 0.61
C THR A 393 2.78 -18.89 1.21
N GLY A 394 1.81 -17.98 1.08
CA GLY A 394 0.45 -18.20 1.58
C GLY A 394 -0.20 -19.43 0.96
N LEU A 395 -0.11 -19.58 -0.36
CA LEU A 395 -0.64 -20.72 -1.08
C LEU A 395 0.13 -22.02 -0.81
N GLN A 396 1.47 -21.95 -0.71
CA GLN A 396 2.31 -23.12 -0.43
C GLN A 396 2.11 -23.69 0.97
N ASP A 397 1.84 -22.83 1.95
CA ASP A 397 1.56 -23.26 3.31
C ASP A 397 0.15 -23.84 3.45
N GLU A 398 -0.85 -23.27 2.77
CA GLU A 398 -2.23 -23.78 2.78
C GLU A 398 -2.40 -25.07 1.97
N PHE A 399 -1.72 -25.20 0.83
CA PHE A 399 -1.80 -26.36 -0.06
C PHE A 399 -0.45 -27.10 -0.14
N PRO A 400 -0.23 -28.11 0.72
CA PRO A 400 1.03 -28.87 0.78
C PRO A 400 1.50 -29.49 -0.54
N VAL A 401 0.59 -29.78 -1.46
CA VAL A 401 0.88 -30.35 -2.80
C VAL A 401 1.81 -29.44 -3.62
N LEU A 402 1.77 -28.13 -3.37
CA LEU A 402 2.57 -27.11 -4.06
C LEU A 402 4.04 -27.05 -3.58
N ARG A 403 4.40 -27.78 -2.52
CA ARG A 403 5.75 -27.73 -1.91
C ARG A 403 6.75 -28.71 -2.51
N GLY A 404 6.29 -29.73 -3.24
CA GLY A 404 7.16 -30.75 -3.85
C GLY A 404 8.22 -30.14 -4.77
N ARG A 405 9.43 -30.72 -4.82
CA ARG A 405 10.59 -30.09 -5.50
C ARG A 405 10.35 -29.61 -6.93
N ARG A 406 9.69 -30.42 -7.77
CA ARG A 406 9.32 -30.04 -9.15
C ARG A 406 8.05 -29.19 -9.19
N THR A 407 7.04 -29.53 -8.40
CA THR A 407 5.76 -28.82 -8.37
C THR A 407 5.91 -27.38 -7.86
N ASN A 408 6.83 -27.13 -6.92
CA ASN A 408 7.17 -25.81 -6.39
C ASN A 408 7.70 -24.88 -7.47
N VAL A 409 8.67 -25.33 -8.27
CA VAL A 409 9.23 -24.50 -9.37
C VAL A 409 8.16 -24.21 -10.42
N VAL A 410 7.39 -25.23 -10.82
CA VAL A 410 6.29 -25.05 -11.80
C VAL A 410 5.23 -24.10 -11.26
N PHE A 411 4.81 -24.28 -10.01
CA PHE A 411 3.84 -23.41 -9.33
C PHE A 411 4.31 -21.95 -9.31
N ARG A 412 5.57 -21.70 -8.92
CA ARG A 412 6.12 -20.34 -8.88
C ARG A 412 6.12 -19.69 -10.27
N LEU A 413 6.51 -20.43 -11.31
CA LEU A 413 6.44 -19.94 -12.69
C LEU A 413 5.00 -19.65 -13.14
N LEU A 414 4.05 -20.52 -12.79
CA LEU A 414 2.63 -20.32 -13.10
C LEU A 414 2.06 -19.07 -12.43
N VAL A 415 2.45 -18.77 -11.18
CA VAL A 415 2.06 -17.52 -10.51
C VAL A 415 2.58 -16.29 -11.25
N CYS A 416 3.83 -16.30 -11.72
CA CYS A 416 4.39 -15.21 -12.52
C CYS A 416 3.70 -15.07 -13.89
N VAL A 417 3.40 -16.19 -14.57
CA VAL A 417 2.66 -16.18 -15.84
C VAL A 417 1.24 -15.65 -15.63
N ALA A 418 0.56 -16.07 -14.57
CA ALA A 418 -0.76 -15.55 -14.22
C ALA A 418 -0.71 -14.04 -13.93
N GLY A 419 0.28 -13.58 -13.17
CA GLY A 419 0.50 -12.15 -12.91
C GLY A 419 0.74 -11.33 -14.19
N PHE A 420 1.52 -11.86 -15.12
CA PHE A 420 1.73 -11.26 -16.44
C PHE A 420 0.42 -11.12 -17.23
N LEU A 421 -0.36 -12.19 -17.32
CA LEU A 421 -1.63 -12.22 -18.05
C LEU A 421 -2.67 -11.27 -17.42
N LEU A 422 -2.75 -11.25 -16.10
CA LEU A 422 -3.65 -10.34 -15.36
C LEU A 422 -3.26 -8.86 -15.51
N GLY A 423 -1.98 -8.58 -15.79
CA GLY A 423 -1.50 -7.22 -16.06
C GLY A 423 -1.76 -6.71 -17.47
N LEU A 424 -2.14 -7.57 -18.43
CA LEU A 424 -2.35 -7.16 -19.83
C LEU A 424 -3.37 -6.04 -20.02
N PRO A 425 -4.54 -6.03 -19.34
CA PRO A 425 -5.51 -4.93 -19.46
C PRO A 425 -4.95 -3.58 -19.04
N GLN A 426 -3.97 -3.54 -18.13
CA GLN A 426 -3.32 -2.31 -17.68
C GLN A 426 -2.20 -1.84 -18.64
N THR A 427 -1.83 -2.65 -19.64
CA THR A 427 -0.87 -2.28 -20.69
C THR A 427 -1.54 -1.76 -21.97
N THR A 428 -2.85 -1.58 -21.98
CA THR A 428 -3.55 -0.93 -23.10
C THR A 428 -3.43 0.59 -23.03
N GLN A 429 -3.88 1.28 -24.08
CA GLN A 429 -3.94 2.76 -24.14
C GLN A 429 -4.75 3.36 -22.98
N GLY A 430 -5.90 2.79 -22.63
CA GLY A 430 -6.68 3.17 -21.45
C GLY A 430 -6.22 2.54 -20.13
N GLY A 431 -5.10 1.80 -20.13
CA GLY A 431 -4.65 1.00 -18.98
C GLY A 431 -4.27 1.81 -17.74
N SER A 432 -3.88 3.08 -17.91
CA SER A 432 -3.56 3.99 -16.79
C SER A 432 -4.79 4.27 -15.91
N TYR A 433 -5.99 4.35 -16.49
CA TYR A 433 -7.23 4.54 -15.71
C TYR A 433 -7.49 3.35 -14.79
N LEU A 434 -7.28 2.13 -15.31
CA LEU A 434 -7.42 0.91 -14.52
C LEU A 434 -6.36 0.81 -13.42
N LEU A 435 -5.13 1.25 -13.70
CA LEU A 435 -4.07 1.32 -12.70
C LEU A 435 -4.45 2.27 -11.56
N ASP A 436 -4.87 3.49 -11.88
CA ASP A 436 -5.28 4.51 -10.90
C ASP A 436 -6.49 4.04 -10.07
N LEU A 437 -7.45 3.38 -10.72
CA LEU A 437 -8.60 2.78 -10.06
C LEU A 437 -8.16 1.72 -9.03
N CYS A 438 -7.30 0.79 -9.43
CA CYS A 438 -6.78 -0.24 -8.55
C CYS A 438 -6.01 0.36 -7.36
N ASP A 439 -5.08 1.29 -7.61
CA ASP A 439 -4.27 1.90 -6.56
C ASP A 439 -5.12 2.66 -5.54
N PHE A 440 -6.16 3.36 -6.00
CA PHE A 440 -7.07 4.09 -5.12
C PHE A 440 -7.89 3.17 -4.21
N PHE A 441 -8.50 2.11 -4.77
CA PHE A 441 -9.44 1.28 -4.02
C PHE A 441 -8.78 0.25 -3.10
N VAL A 442 -7.56 -0.21 -3.40
CA VAL A 442 -6.84 -1.19 -2.57
C VAL A 442 -6.47 -0.64 -1.18
N GLY A 443 -6.34 0.68 -1.03
CA GLY A 443 -6.01 1.31 0.25
C GLY A 443 -7.03 1.05 1.36
N TRP A 444 -8.33 1.04 1.05
CA TRP A 444 -9.39 0.89 2.07
C TRP A 444 -9.44 -0.51 2.70
N PRO A 445 -9.42 -1.61 1.93
CA PRO A 445 -9.31 -2.96 2.49
C PRO A 445 -8.08 -3.16 3.35
N LEU A 446 -6.91 -2.61 2.99
CA LEU A 446 -5.68 -2.75 3.77
C LEU A 446 -5.80 -2.13 5.17
N LEU A 447 -6.43 -0.96 5.28
CA LEU A 447 -6.68 -0.33 6.59
C LEU A 447 -7.62 -1.19 7.46
N LEU A 448 -8.65 -1.77 6.85
CA LEU A 448 -9.56 -2.69 7.55
C LEU A 448 -8.82 -3.95 8.01
N ILE A 449 -7.95 -4.51 7.17
CA ILE A 449 -7.12 -5.67 7.54
C ILE A 449 -6.23 -5.32 8.71
N GLY A 450 -5.52 -4.19 8.69
CA GLY A 450 -4.66 -3.79 9.80
C GLY A 450 -5.43 -3.61 11.11
N PHE A 451 -6.63 -3.02 11.05
CA PHE A 451 -7.51 -2.93 12.21
C PHE A 451 -7.91 -4.33 12.74
N LEU A 452 -8.38 -5.22 11.86
CA LEU A 452 -8.80 -6.57 12.24
C LEU A 452 -7.65 -7.45 12.72
N GLU A 453 -6.45 -7.29 12.17
CA GLU A 453 -5.23 -7.97 12.58
C GLU A 453 -4.85 -7.58 14.02
N VAL A 454 -4.82 -6.29 14.32
CA VAL A 454 -4.55 -5.78 15.67
C VAL A 454 -5.60 -6.27 16.67
N VAL A 455 -6.88 -6.21 16.32
CA VAL A 455 -7.97 -6.73 17.18
C VAL A 455 -7.82 -8.25 17.38
N GLY A 456 -7.53 -8.99 16.31
CA GLY A 456 -7.35 -10.43 16.35
C GLY A 456 -6.18 -10.87 17.25
N ILE A 457 -5.04 -10.20 17.15
CA ILE A 457 -3.83 -10.56 17.90
C ILE A 457 -3.87 -10.00 19.33
N ILE A 458 -4.18 -8.73 19.52
CA ILE A 458 -4.08 -8.10 20.85
C ILE A 458 -5.27 -8.48 21.73
N TRP A 459 -6.50 -8.36 21.25
CA TRP A 459 -7.68 -8.59 22.08
C TRP A 459 -8.07 -10.07 22.10
N ILE A 460 -8.14 -10.72 20.94
CA ILE A 460 -8.69 -12.08 20.90
C ILE A 460 -7.63 -13.12 21.23
N TYR A 461 -6.43 -13.05 20.65
CA TYR A 461 -5.36 -13.95 21.04
C TYR A 461 -4.76 -13.56 22.41
N GLY A 462 -4.55 -12.27 22.68
CA GLY A 462 -3.96 -11.79 23.94
C GLY A 462 -4.77 -12.09 25.20
N GLU A 463 -6.12 -11.98 25.19
CA GLU A 463 -6.93 -12.30 26.37
C GLU A 463 -6.98 -13.82 26.67
N PHE A 464 -6.83 -14.67 25.65
CA PHE A 464 -7.02 -16.12 25.76
C PHE A 464 -5.69 -16.92 25.82
N GLY A 465 -4.66 -16.53 25.08
CA GLY A 465 -3.37 -17.25 24.99
C GLY A 465 -2.32 -16.80 26.01
N ALA A 466 -2.34 -15.54 26.44
CA ALA A 466 -1.32 -14.99 27.33
C ALA A 466 -1.37 -15.52 28.78
N LYS A 467 -2.38 -16.32 29.14
CA LYS A 467 -2.47 -17.01 30.45
C LYS A 467 -1.81 -18.39 30.46
N GLN A 468 -1.49 -18.96 29.29
CA GLN A 468 -1.01 -20.35 29.19
C GLN A 468 0.45 -20.45 28.71
N GLU A 469 0.95 -19.44 27.96
CA GLU A 469 2.32 -19.41 27.42
C GLU A 469 3.29 -18.51 28.24
N THR A 470 2.81 -17.85 29.30
CA THR A 470 3.57 -16.84 30.08
C THR A 470 4.69 -17.39 30.96
N GLN A 471 4.85 -18.71 31.09
CA GLN A 471 5.97 -19.29 31.85
C GLN A 471 7.28 -19.38 31.04
N GLN A 472 7.26 -19.13 29.73
CA GLN A 472 8.47 -19.22 28.90
C GLN A 472 9.01 -17.86 28.39
N HIS A 473 8.26 -16.76 28.60
CA HIS A 473 8.63 -15.45 28.07
C HIS A 473 8.41 -14.31 29.08
N SER A 474 9.45 -13.98 29.85
CA SER A 474 9.56 -12.73 30.63
C SER A 474 9.61 -11.44 29.76
N CYS A 475 9.61 -11.55 28.43
CA CYS A 475 9.83 -10.40 27.54
C CYS A 475 8.55 -9.72 27.02
N LEU A 476 7.37 -10.36 27.04
CA LEU A 476 6.13 -9.67 26.67
C LEU A 476 5.71 -8.67 27.76
N HIS A 477 6.01 -8.98 29.03
CA HIS A 477 5.73 -8.11 30.18
C HIS A 477 6.70 -6.92 30.29
N HIS A 478 7.91 -7.03 29.71
CA HIS A 478 8.95 -6.00 29.82
C HIS A 478 9.18 -5.21 28.53
N SER A 479 8.47 -5.54 27.46
CA SER A 479 8.47 -4.70 26.27
C SER A 479 7.73 -3.40 26.62
N GLY A 480 8.44 -2.28 26.59
CA GLY A 480 7.85 -0.93 26.69
C GLY A 480 6.66 -0.73 25.74
N PHE A 481 6.49 -1.62 24.77
CA PHE A 481 5.36 -1.82 23.88
C PHE A 481 4.00 -2.14 24.54
N VAL A 482 3.95 -3.14 25.43
CA VAL A 482 2.72 -3.51 26.17
C VAL A 482 2.44 -2.48 27.25
N LEU A 483 3.49 -1.95 27.88
CA LEU A 483 3.40 -0.83 28.82
C LEU A 483 2.90 0.44 28.13
N PHE A 484 3.37 0.74 26.92
CA PHE A 484 2.96 1.90 26.12
C PHE A 484 1.50 1.81 25.70
N PHE A 485 1.04 0.67 25.18
CA PHE A 485 -0.38 0.48 24.86
C PHE A 485 -1.25 0.47 26.13
N ASN A 486 -0.81 -0.17 27.21
CA ASN A 486 -1.55 -0.14 28.48
C ASN A 486 -1.61 1.28 29.09
N ILE A 487 -0.53 2.07 28.99
CA ILE A 487 -0.50 3.48 29.46
C ILE A 487 -1.34 4.36 28.55
N PHE A 488 -1.20 4.26 27.22
CA PHE A 488 -1.96 5.03 26.25
C PHE A 488 -3.46 4.75 26.37
N PHE A 489 -3.86 3.48 26.47
CA PHE A 489 -5.26 3.09 26.65
C PHE A 489 -5.78 3.43 28.05
N MET A 490 -4.96 3.32 29.11
CA MET A 490 -5.31 3.83 30.45
C MET A 490 -5.55 5.34 30.43
N LEU A 491 -4.72 6.13 29.74
CA LEU A 491 -4.87 7.59 29.59
C LEU A 491 -6.12 7.95 28.78
N LEU A 492 -6.43 7.19 27.73
CA LEU A 492 -7.64 7.35 26.92
C LEU A 492 -8.90 7.02 27.72
N LEU A 493 -8.89 5.92 28.49
CA LEU A 493 -9.99 5.52 29.36
C LEU A 493 -10.16 6.48 30.55
N THR A 494 -9.09 7.05 31.09
CA THR A 494 -9.21 8.09 32.13
C THR A 494 -9.83 9.36 31.55
N LYS A 495 -9.47 9.77 30.33
CA LYS A 495 -10.05 10.93 29.64
C LYS A 495 -11.53 10.75 29.28
N ILE A 496 -11.91 9.56 28.81
CA ILE A 496 -13.32 9.17 28.55
C ILE A 496 -14.12 9.11 29.85
N ASN A 497 -13.51 8.69 30.97
CA ASN A 497 -14.18 8.69 32.27
C ASN A 497 -14.30 10.09 32.89
N THR A 498 -13.36 11.02 32.65
CA THR A 498 -13.51 12.42 33.07
C THR A 498 -14.55 13.16 32.24
N GLU A 499 -14.63 12.93 30.93
CA GLU A 499 -15.72 13.51 30.11
C GLU A 499 -17.10 12.94 30.47
N ASN A 500 -17.19 11.64 30.79
CA ASN A 500 -18.43 11.04 31.28
C ASN A 500 -18.81 11.51 32.69
N LYS A 501 -17.84 11.80 33.59
CA LYS A 501 -18.12 12.42 34.90
C LYS A 501 -18.61 13.86 34.76
N ASN A 502 -17.99 14.66 33.90
CA ASN A 502 -18.43 16.03 33.65
C ASN A 502 -19.80 16.08 32.93
N GLY A 503 -20.13 15.06 32.11
CA GLY A 503 -21.44 14.90 31.49
C GLY A 503 -22.52 14.32 32.42
N THR A 504 -22.15 13.67 33.53
CA THR A 504 -23.11 13.13 34.53
C THR A 504 -23.31 14.05 35.74
N GLU A 505 -22.40 14.97 36.02
CA GLU A 505 -22.64 16.05 37.00
C GLU A 505 -23.72 17.05 36.53
N ASN A 506 -23.98 17.15 35.22
CA ASN A 506 -25.07 17.99 34.67
C ASN A 506 -26.42 17.30 34.51
N LYS A 507 -26.59 16.06 35.00
CA LYS A 507 -27.91 15.40 35.08
C LYS A 507 -28.09 14.74 36.43
N GLY A 508 -28.25 15.60 37.45
CA GLY A 508 -28.73 15.21 38.76
C GLY A 508 -30.18 14.72 38.71
N ASN A 509 -30.42 13.67 39.51
CA ASN A 509 -31.69 13.15 40.00
C ASN A 509 -32.68 12.55 38.98
N GLU A 510 -32.55 11.23 38.76
CA GLU A 510 -33.69 10.29 38.87
C GLU A 510 -33.22 8.82 38.81
N GLY A 511 -33.53 8.05 39.86
CA GLY A 511 -33.72 6.59 39.77
C GLY A 511 -32.52 5.65 40.00
N GLU A 512 -32.03 5.55 41.23
CA GLU A 512 -31.03 4.54 41.64
C GLU A 512 -31.53 3.09 41.52
N GLY A 513 -32.85 2.83 41.65
CA GLY A 513 -33.41 1.47 41.60
C GLY A 513 -33.47 0.81 40.20
N LYS A 514 -33.34 1.56 39.10
CA LYS A 514 -33.35 1.01 37.72
C LYS A 514 -31.95 0.69 37.17
N LYS A 515 -30.89 1.30 37.72
CA LYS A 515 -29.49 1.06 37.29
C LYS A 515 -28.97 -0.30 37.77
N GLU A 516 -29.36 -0.73 38.96
CA GLU A 516 -28.91 -2.01 39.53
C GLU A 516 -29.51 -3.22 38.79
N LYS A 517 -30.80 -3.18 38.42
CA LYS A 517 -31.43 -4.23 37.60
C LYS A 517 -30.85 -4.34 36.19
N ARG A 518 -30.41 -3.23 35.57
CA ARG A 518 -29.74 -3.25 34.25
C ARG A 518 -28.30 -3.79 34.31
N GLN A 519 -27.57 -3.53 35.40
CA GLN A 519 -26.22 -4.08 35.60
C GLN A 519 -26.25 -5.59 35.88
N ILE A 520 -27.23 -6.06 36.66
CA ILE A 520 -27.39 -7.49 36.97
C ILE A 520 -27.78 -8.28 35.71
N ASN A 521 -28.66 -7.73 34.84
CA ASN A 521 -29.03 -8.40 33.58
C ASN A 521 -27.89 -8.44 32.56
N ARG A 522 -27.01 -7.42 32.49
CA ARG A 522 -25.80 -7.44 31.65
C ARG A 522 -24.75 -8.46 32.12
N LYS A 523 -24.63 -8.67 33.45
CA LYS A 523 -23.74 -9.70 34.02
C LYS A 523 -24.25 -11.12 33.75
N ASN A 524 -25.57 -11.33 33.79
CA ASN A 524 -26.18 -12.63 33.47
C ASN A 524 -26.08 -12.95 31.98
N TRP A 525 -26.32 -12.00 31.07
CA TRP A 525 -26.15 -12.22 29.62
C TRP A 525 -24.71 -12.61 29.24
N ARG A 526 -23.71 -11.96 29.85
CA ARG A 526 -22.30 -12.33 29.67
C ARG A 526 -22.01 -13.74 30.21
N ARG A 527 -22.54 -14.11 31.37
CA ARG A 527 -22.37 -15.47 31.93
C ARG A 527 -23.05 -16.55 31.07
N THR A 528 -24.24 -16.32 30.53
CA THR A 528 -24.95 -17.33 29.74
C THR A 528 -24.31 -17.57 28.37
N LEU A 529 -23.72 -16.54 27.74
CA LEU A 529 -22.92 -16.71 26.52
C LEU A 529 -21.59 -17.44 26.81
N PHE A 530 -20.94 -17.12 27.94
CA PHE A 530 -19.68 -17.75 28.37
C PHE A 530 -19.84 -19.22 28.79
N VAL A 531 -20.97 -19.61 29.40
CA VAL A 531 -21.19 -21.00 29.86
C VAL A 531 -21.53 -21.94 28.70
N LYS A 532 -22.13 -21.46 27.60
CA LYS A 532 -22.38 -22.28 26.40
C LYS A 532 -21.13 -22.51 25.52
N MET A 533 -20.08 -21.69 25.68
CA MET A 533 -18.81 -21.84 24.94
C MET A 533 -17.73 -22.62 25.71
N ASN A 534 -17.95 -22.97 26.99
CA ASN A 534 -16.97 -23.61 27.86
C ASN A 534 -17.38 -25.03 28.29
N GLN A 535 -17.50 -25.95 27.32
CA GLN A 535 -17.32 -27.37 27.63
C GLN A 535 -15.83 -27.74 27.46
N PRO A 536 -15.17 -28.30 28.49
CA PRO A 536 -13.73 -28.48 28.48
C PRO A 536 -13.31 -29.71 27.66
N THR A 537 -12.56 -29.52 26.57
CA THR A 537 -11.72 -30.58 26.02
C THR A 537 -10.35 -30.55 26.72
N LYS A 538 -10.15 -31.47 27.66
CA LYS A 538 -8.85 -31.71 28.30
C LYS A 538 -7.87 -32.30 27.28
N LYS A 539 -6.75 -31.60 27.02
CA LYS A 539 -5.35 -32.10 27.01
C LYS A 539 -4.43 -31.13 26.25
N TRP A 540 -3.59 -30.40 26.97
CA TRP A 540 -2.38 -29.79 26.43
C TRP A 540 -1.26 -29.92 27.46
N GLY A 541 -0.20 -30.65 27.08
CA GLY A 541 1.12 -30.63 27.70
C GLY A 541 2.12 -30.08 26.68
N PRO A 542 3.34 -29.70 27.10
CA PRO A 542 4.30 -28.99 26.26
C PRO A 542 4.77 -29.83 25.06
N ALA A 543 4.98 -29.18 23.92
CA ALA A 543 5.44 -29.81 22.68
C ALA A 543 6.92 -30.18 22.75
N ASP A 544 7.22 -31.46 22.52
CA ASP A 544 8.58 -31.97 22.32
C ASP A 544 9.09 -31.55 20.93
N PRO A 545 10.29 -30.95 20.81
CA PRO A 545 10.87 -30.53 19.53
C PRO A 545 11.03 -31.64 18.48
N ALA A 546 10.88 -32.92 18.84
CA ALA A 546 10.95 -34.05 17.92
C ALA A 546 9.68 -34.33 17.10
N ASN A 547 8.51 -33.78 17.46
CA ASN A 547 7.24 -34.07 16.76
C ASN A 547 6.44 -32.78 16.44
N ARG A 548 6.80 -32.13 15.32
CA ARG A 548 6.03 -31.00 14.74
C ARG A 548 4.79 -31.50 14.00
N THR A 549 3.81 -32.03 14.72
CA THR A 549 2.48 -32.32 14.16
C THR A 549 1.39 -31.75 15.06
N ILE A 550 0.62 -30.81 14.50
CA ILE A 550 -0.66 -30.35 15.03
C ILE A 550 -1.65 -31.53 14.91
N PRO A 551 -2.48 -31.84 15.93
CA PRO A 551 -3.44 -32.92 15.80
C PRO A 551 -4.48 -32.58 14.72
N ARG A 552 -4.61 -33.44 13.70
CA ARG A 552 -5.76 -33.42 12.77
C ARG A 552 -6.98 -34.00 13.47
N TYR A 553 -8.13 -33.36 13.28
CA TYR A 553 -9.44 -33.94 13.60
C TYR A 553 -9.61 -35.28 12.84
N GLN A 554 -9.80 -36.39 13.56
CA GLN A 554 -10.32 -37.62 13.00
C GLN A 554 -11.85 -37.53 12.95
N HIS A 555 -12.43 -37.68 11.76
CA HIS A 555 -13.87 -37.90 11.61
C HIS A 555 -14.21 -39.32 12.09
N SER A 556 -15.01 -39.45 13.14
CA SER A 556 -15.69 -40.69 13.48
C SER A 556 -16.99 -40.81 12.70
N GLY A 557 -17.14 -41.89 11.93
CA GLY A 557 -18.36 -42.28 11.21
C GLY A 557 -19.51 -42.67 12.15
N PRO A 558 -20.72 -42.92 11.60
CA PRO A 558 -21.92 -43.09 12.40
C PRO A 558 -22.09 -44.56 12.78
N ASP A 559 -22.24 -44.85 14.07
CA ASP A 559 -22.91 -46.06 14.51
C ASP A 559 -23.59 -45.83 15.87
N GLN A 560 -24.84 -46.30 15.93
CA GLN A 560 -25.70 -46.56 17.09
C GLN A 560 -26.63 -45.45 17.61
N VAL A 561 -27.86 -45.55 17.09
CA VAL A 561 -29.15 -45.03 17.57
C VAL A 561 -29.51 -45.63 18.94
N PRO A 562 -30.28 -44.89 19.78
CA PRO A 562 -31.38 -45.53 20.49
C PRO A 562 -32.73 -44.84 20.24
N HIS A 563 -33.72 -45.68 19.95
CA HIS A 563 -35.15 -45.37 19.76
C HIS A 563 -35.82 -44.86 21.04
N ILE A 564 -36.67 -43.83 20.92
CA ILE A 564 -37.84 -43.60 21.79
C ILE A 564 -39.03 -43.18 20.90
N SER A 565 -40.16 -43.83 21.12
CA SER A 565 -41.42 -43.80 20.34
C SER A 565 -42.30 -42.55 20.59
N PRO A 566 -43.30 -42.26 19.73
CA PRO A 566 -43.92 -40.94 19.59
C PRO A 566 -45.15 -40.76 20.49
N VAL A 567 -45.37 -39.51 20.94
CA VAL A 567 -46.64 -39.05 21.54
C VAL A 567 -47.38 -38.19 20.51
N GLN A 568 -48.64 -38.55 20.31
CA GLN A 568 -49.64 -37.93 19.45
C GLN A 568 -49.98 -36.52 19.91
N LEU A 569 -50.20 -35.60 18.97
CA LEU A 569 -51.01 -34.40 19.20
C LEU A 569 -51.94 -34.19 18.01
N GLU A 570 -53.20 -34.04 18.38
CA GLU A 570 -54.41 -34.07 17.59
C GLU A 570 -54.78 -32.66 17.10
N ASN A 571 -55.61 -32.63 16.05
CA ASN A 571 -56.08 -31.48 15.30
C ASN A 571 -56.81 -30.41 16.14
N GLN A 572 -56.70 -29.15 15.74
CA GLN A 572 -57.85 -28.22 15.74
C GLN A 572 -57.65 -27.10 14.70
N ASP A 573 -58.53 -27.12 13.69
CA ASP A 573 -58.83 -26.02 12.77
C ASP A 573 -59.53 -24.87 13.49
N ILE A 574 -59.39 -23.63 12.97
CA ILE A 574 -60.48 -22.71 12.58
C ILE A 574 -59.85 -21.37 12.08
N GLY A 575 -60.19 -21.00 10.84
CA GLY A 575 -60.72 -19.66 10.53
C GLY A 575 -59.78 -18.54 10.05
N GLY A 576 -59.65 -18.41 8.72
CA GLY A 576 -60.20 -17.26 7.97
C GLY A 576 -59.55 -15.86 8.04
N SER A 577 -59.12 -15.41 6.85
CA SER A 577 -59.22 -14.05 6.28
C SER A 577 -58.03 -13.07 6.32
N ASN A 578 -57.56 -12.79 5.10
CA ASN A 578 -57.29 -11.49 4.47
C ASN A 578 -56.13 -10.55 4.89
N THR A 579 -55.44 -10.14 3.82
CA THR A 579 -54.97 -8.79 3.46
C THR A 579 -53.55 -8.30 3.81
N SER A 580 -52.82 -8.08 2.70
CA SER A 580 -52.08 -6.88 2.31
C SER A 580 -50.67 -6.61 2.85
N LEU A 581 -49.77 -6.52 1.86
CA LEU A 581 -48.41 -5.96 1.88
C LEU A 581 -48.37 -4.49 2.32
N PRO A 582 -47.30 -4.04 3.01
CA PRO A 582 -47.05 -2.63 3.30
C PRO A 582 -46.25 -1.91 2.18
N PRO A 583 -46.28 -0.56 2.15
CA PRO A 583 -46.18 0.27 0.93
C PRO A 583 -44.79 0.91 0.67
N PRO A 584 -44.60 1.54 -0.52
CA PRO A 584 -43.44 2.36 -0.85
C PRO A 584 -43.60 3.84 -0.45
N TYR A 585 -42.49 4.56 -0.30
CA TYR A 585 -42.43 6.01 0.00
C TYR A 585 -41.46 6.72 -1.00
N PRO A 586 -41.56 8.05 -1.20
CA PRO A 586 -41.89 8.64 -2.51
C PRO A 586 -40.80 9.58 -3.07
N GLY A 587 -40.93 9.92 -4.36
CA GLY A 587 -40.10 10.90 -5.07
C GLY A 587 -40.55 12.35 -4.93
N TYR A 588 -39.73 13.27 -5.46
CA TYR A 588 -40.08 14.65 -5.81
C TYR A 588 -39.28 15.12 -7.05
N GLU A 589 -39.93 16.00 -7.80
CA GLU A 589 -39.78 16.38 -9.22
C GLU A 589 -38.71 17.46 -9.55
N GLU A 590 -38.42 17.58 -10.85
CA GLU A 590 -37.67 18.67 -11.52
C GLU A 590 -38.57 19.88 -11.87
N ALA A 591 -38.01 21.12 -11.92
CA ALA A 591 -38.13 22.10 -13.04
C ALA A 591 -37.53 23.53 -12.71
N PRO A 592 -37.16 24.35 -13.74
CA PRO A 592 -36.21 25.51 -13.70
C PRO A 592 -36.87 26.89 -14.03
N PRO A 593 -36.24 27.92 -14.67
CA PRO A 593 -35.01 28.71 -14.41
C PRO A 593 -35.28 30.25 -14.22
N LYS A 594 -34.29 31.07 -13.82
CA LYS A 594 -34.27 32.53 -14.11
C LYS A 594 -32.85 33.09 -14.35
N LEU A 595 -32.69 33.73 -15.52
CA LEU A 595 -31.58 34.62 -15.90
C LEU A 595 -31.69 35.99 -15.21
N GLN A 596 -30.56 36.61 -14.85
CA GLN A 596 -30.24 38.00 -15.27
C GLN A 596 -28.77 38.38 -15.00
N GLU A 597 -28.22 39.19 -15.92
CA GLU A 597 -26.84 39.65 -16.08
C GLU A 597 -26.41 40.73 -15.08
N LYS A 598 -25.12 40.79 -14.70
CA LYS A 598 -24.16 41.84 -15.14
C LYS A 598 -22.81 41.82 -14.39
N ASN A 599 -21.77 41.68 -15.21
CA ASN A 599 -20.35 42.09 -15.09
C ASN A 599 -19.96 43.16 -14.06
N LYS A 600 -18.94 42.88 -13.22
CA LYS A 600 -17.54 43.40 -13.25
C LYS A 600 -16.80 43.14 -11.92
N GLN A 601 -15.50 42.88 -12.03
CA GLN A 601 -14.47 42.61 -10.98
C GLN A 601 -14.36 41.11 -10.60
N GLY A 602 -13.31 40.35 -10.90
CA GLY A 602 -11.95 40.66 -11.35
C GLY A 602 -10.96 39.99 -10.40
N PHE A 603 -10.39 38.86 -10.81
CA PHE A 603 -9.35 38.07 -10.13
C PHE A 603 -9.67 37.63 -8.69
N ASP A 604 -10.34 36.49 -8.51
CA ASP A 604 -10.25 35.71 -7.24
C ASP A 604 -10.83 34.27 -7.31
N ASN A 605 -11.41 33.80 -8.41
CA ASN A 605 -12.04 32.47 -8.49
C ASN A 605 -11.42 31.54 -9.54
N ILE A 606 -10.18 31.07 -9.34
CA ILE A 606 -9.58 29.96 -10.14
C ILE A 606 -9.38 28.68 -9.32
N GLY A 607 -9.81 28.64 -8.06
CA GLY A 607 -9.86 27.40 -7.29
C GLY A 607 -11.31 27.10 -6.94
N LEU A 608 -12.01 26.24 -7.69
CA LEU A 608 -13.15 25.40 -7.23
C LEU A 608 -13.95 24.68 -8.34
N GLU A 609 -13.38 24.34 -9.51
CA GLU A 609 -14.15 23.63 -10.57
C GLU A 609 -13.47 22.39 -11.17
N ILE A 610 -12.68 21.65 -10.39
CA ILE A 610 -12.08 20.36 -10.82
C ILE A 610 -12.61 19.15 -10.01
N GLU A 611 -13.61 19.31 -9.16
CA GLU A 611 -14.17 18.19 -8.37
C GLU A 611 -15.29 17.38 -9.07
N ARG A 612 -15.63 17.65 -10.34
CA ARG A 612 -16.75 16.97 -11.03
C ARG A 612 -16.38 15.95 -12.11
N THR A 613 -15.11 15.71 -12.38
CA THR A 613 -14.70 14.69 -13.36
C THR A 613 -13.67 13.73 -12.74
N LYS A 614 -14.16 12.91 -11.82
CA LYS A 614 -13.62 11.58 -11.52
C LYS A 614 -14.80 10.61 -11.59
N PHE A 615 -14.96 9.99 -12.75
CA PHE A 615 -15.67 8.73 -12.90
C PHE A 615 -14.67 7.72 -13.45
#